data_AF-X1MH22-F1
#
_entry.id   AF-X1MH22-F1
#
_cell.length_a   1.000
_cell.length_b   1.000
_cell.length_c   1.000
_cell.angle_alpha   90.00
_cell.angle_beta   90.00
_cell.angle_gamma   90.00
#
_symmetry.space_group_name_H-M   'P 1'
#
loop_
_entity.id
_entity.type
_entity.pdbx_description
1 polymer ?
#
loop_
_entity_poly.entity_id
_entity_poly.type
_entity_poly.pdbx_seq_one_letter_code
_entity_poly.pdbx_strand_id
1 'polypeptide(L)'
;MKIETIRHSLAHIMALAVQELYPGVKFGIGPAIENGFYYDFDLPGSLAPEDLPKIEKKMKELIKQDIKFEKKITSKAEAKKSFKQQPYKSELIEDLPNKTVSLYQSGKFTDLCKGSHVKTTKELPLDSFKLTKIAGAYWRGSEKNPMLTRIYGVAFKSKKELDNYFKMMKEAEERDHRKLGKKLELFFFHQTAQS
;
A
#
# COMPACT_ATOMS: atom_id res chain seq x y z
N MET A 1 -17.22 0.42 12.15
CA MET A 1 -16.42 0.56 10.90
C MET A 1 -15.73 -0.77 10.59
N LYS A 2 -15.84 -1.25 9.35
CA LYS A 2 -15.17 -2.49 8.90
C LYS A 2 -13.66 -2.25 8.79
N ILE A 3 -12.84 -3.21 9.19
CA ILE A 3 -11.38 -3.02 9.24
C ILE A 3 -10.79 -2.90 7.83
N GLU A 4 -11.41 -3.56 6.86
CA GLU A 4 -11.07 -3.51 5.44
C GLU A 4 -11.25 -2.09 4.90
N THR A 5 -12.30 -1.37 5.33
CA THR A 5 -12.53 0.04 4.98
C THR A 5 -11.42 0.94 5.51
N ILE A 6 -10.94 0.70 6.74
CA ILE A 6 -9.83 1.46 7.34
C ILE A 6 -8.55 1.22 6.56
N ARG A 7 -8.19 -0.06 6.35
CA ARG A 7 -6.98 -0.48 5.63
C ARG A 7 -6.96 0.07 4.20
N HIS A 8 -8.10 -0.02 3.52
CA HIS A 8 -8.20 0.47 2.15
C HIS A 8 -8.13 2.00 2.07
N SER A 9 -8.73 2.71 3.03
CA SER A 9 -8.60 4.17 3.14
C SER A 9 -7.16 4.58 3.45
N LEU A 10 -6.46 3.85 4.33
CA LEU A 10 -5.04 4.08 4.61
C LEU A 10 -4.15 3.82 3.39
N ALA A 11 -4.50 2.85 2.52
CA ALA A 11 -3.81 2.66 1.25
C ALA A 11 -3.91 3.91 0.35
N HIS A 12 -5.09 4.54 0.27
CA HIS A 12 -5.27 5.80 -0.47
C HIS A 12 -4.49 6.96 0.17
N ILE A 13 -4.46 7.06 1.49
CA ILE A 13 -3.67 8.09 2.18
C ILE A 13 -2.17 7.86 2.00
N MET A 14 -1.71 6.62 1.95
CA MET A 14 -0.33 6.29 1.59
C MET A 14 -0.03 6.73 0.15
N ALA A 15 -0.92 6.46 -0.79
CA ALA A 15 -0.75 6.90 -2.18
C ALA A 15 -0.72 8.42 -2.31
N LEU A 16 -1.59 9.15 -1.61
CA LEU A 16 -1.56 10.62 -1.54
C LEU A 16 -0.26 11.13 -0.90
N ALA A 17 0.21 10.51 0.18
CA ALA A 17 1.48 10.87 0.82
C ALA A 17 2.67 10.69 -0.13
N VAL A 18 2.71 9.56 -0.85
CA VAL A 18 3.73 9.29 -1.87
C VAL A 18 3.62 10.28 -3.03
N GLN A 19 2.41 10.65 -3.45
CA GLN A 19 2.20 11.66 -4.51
C GLN A 19 2.82 13.01 -4.14
N GLU A 20 2.65 13.46 -2.89
CA GLU A 20 3.21 14.74 -2.43
C GLU A 20 4.72 14.71 -2.23
N LEU A 21 5.28 13.55 -1.84
CA LEU A 21 6.72 13.38 -1.61
C LEU A 21 7.49 13.08 -2.90
N TYR A 22 6.88 12.42 -3.87
CA TYR A 22 7.49 11.96 -5.12
C TYR A 22 6.64 12.37 -6.33
N PRO A 23 6.72 13.64 -6.76
CA PRO A 23 6.00 14.12 -7.93
C PRO A 23 6.31 13.30 -9.17
N GLY A 24 5.27 12.97 -9.96
CA GLY A 24 5.42 12.14 -11.16
C GLY A 24 5.32 10.63 -10.93
N VAL A 25 5.09 10.18 -9.69
CA VAL A 25 4.77 8.78 -9.38
C VAL A 25 3.57 8.29 -10.20
N LYS A 26 3.65 7.04 -10.66
CA LYS A 26 2.49 6.34 -11.25
C LYS A 26 1.99 5.25 -10.32
N PHE A 27 0.69 5.08 -10.27
CA PHE A 27 0.00 4.23 -9.29
C PHE A 27 -0.46 2.91 -9.92
N GLY A 28 -0.06 1.80 -9.31
CA GLY A 28 -0.54 0.46 -9.66
C GLY A 28 -1.81 0.08 -8.88
N ILE A 29 -1.73 -0.99 -8.08
CA ILE A 29 -2.85 -1.50 -7.27
C ILE A 29 -2.59 -1.30 -5.78
N GLY A 30 -3.67 -1.05 -5.02
CA GLY A 30 -3.59 -0.79 -3.58
C GLY A 30 -4.70 -1.44 -2.75
N PRO A 31 -4.76 -2.78 -2.67
CA PRO A 31 -5.82 -3.46 -1.94
C PRO A 31 -5.56 -3.50 -0.42
N ALA A 32 -6.64 -3.67 0.33
CA ALA A 32 -6.55 -4.17 1.70
C ALA A 32 -6.22 -5.67 1.69
N ILE A 33 -5.43 -6.10 2.68
CA ILE A 33 -5.05 -7.50 2.92
C ILE A 33 -5.35 -7.88 4.37
N GLU A 34 -5.17 -9.16 4.72
CA GLU A 34 -5.58 -9.75 6.00
C GLU A 34 -5.16 -8.97 7.25
N ASN A 35 -3.94 -8.43 7.28
CA ASN A 35 -3.41 -7.69 8.44
C ASN A 35 -3.10 -6.21 8.12
N GLY A 36 -3.45 -5.73 6.93
CA GLY A 36 -2.95 -4.46 6.47
C GLY A 36 -3.38 -4.08 5.08
N PHE A 37 -2.48 -3.44 4.36
CA PHE A 37 -2.65 -2.99 2.99
C PHE A 37 -1.28 -2.93 2.31
N TYR A 38 -1.29 -2.84 0.99
CA TYR A 38 -0.12 -2.43 0.25
C TYR A 38 -0.52 -1.47 -0.87
N TYR A 39 0.47 -0.85 -1.50
CA TYR A 39 0.26 -0.11 -2.74
C TYR A 39 1.51 -0.21 -3.61
N ASP A 40 1.30 -0.41 -4.91
CA ASP A 40 2.35 -0.50 -5.93
C ASP A 40 2.60 0.86 -6.61
N PHE A 41 3.86 1.25 -6.69
CA PHE A 41 4.30 2.53 -7.23
C PHE A 41 5.38 2.34 -8.30
N ASP A 42 5.23 3.02 -9.42
CA ASP A 42 6.32 3.31 -10.36
C ASP A 42 6.85 4.70 -10.02
N LEU A 43 7.99 4.73 -9.34
CA LEU A 43 8.59 5.95 -8.80
C LEU A 43 9.68 6.45 -9.75
N PRO A 44 9.81 7.77 -9.96
CA PRO A 44 10.92 8.33 -10.74
C PRO A 44 12.29 8.16 -10.04
N GLY A 45 12.31 7.82 -8.76
CA GLY A 45 13.51 7.56 -7.97
C GLY A 45 13.39 6.30 -7.11
N SER A 46 14.46 5.96 -6.40
CA SER A 46 14.47 4.85 -5.46
C SER A 46 13.81 5.22 -4.13
N LEU A 47 13.21 4.23 -3.47
CA LEU A 47 12.63 4.36 -2.14
C LEU A 47 13.29 3.33 -1.23
N ALA A 48 13.89 3.80 -0.14
CA ALA A 48 14.61 2.96 0.80
C ALA A 48 13.81 2.78 2.10
N PRO A 49 14.08 1.73 2.90
CA PRO A 49 13.37 1.51 4.18
C PRO A 49 13.38 2.73 5.11
N GLU A 50 14.42 3.56 5.04
CA GLU A 50 14.60 4.79 5.82
C GLU A 50 13.65 5.91 5.41
N ASP A 51 12.99 5.80 4.25
CA ASP A 51 11.97 6.74 3.78
C ASP A 51 10.56 6.39 4.30
N LEU A 52 10.34 5.16 4.79
CA LEU A 52 9.05 4.75 5.34
C LEU A 52 8.59 5.64 6.51
N PRO A 53 9.46 6.01 7.49
CA PRO A 53 9.08 6.96 8.54
C PRO A 53 8.67 8.34 8.00
N LYS A 54 9.27 8.80 6.89
CA LYS A 54 8.90 10.09 6.26
C LYS A 54 7.50 10.00 5.64
N ILE A 55 7.19 8.89 4.97
CA ILE A 55 5.86 8.63 4.40
C ILE A 55 4.82 8.47 5.52
N GLU A 56 5.13 7.73 6.58
CA GLU A 56 4.24 7.60 7.76
C GLU A 56 3.92 8.95 8.39
N LYS A 57 4.94 9.79 8.61
CA LYS A 57 4.75 11.15 9.13
C LYS A 57 3.80 11.94 8.24
N LYS A 58 4.02 11.88 6.92
CA LYS A 58 3.17 12.56 5.95
C LYS A 58 1.74 12.03 5.94
N MET A 59 1.54 10.72 6.06
CA MET A 59 0.22 10.11 6.21
C MET A 59 -0.50 10.65 7.45
N LYS A 60 0.19 10.73 8.60
CA LYS A 60 -0.38 11.30 9.84
C LYS A 60 -0.74 12.78 9.69
N GLU A 61 0.06 13.56 8.98
CA GLU A 61 -0.25 14.96 8.66
C GLU A 61 -1.51 15.07 7.80
N LEU A 62 -1.62 14.27 6.74
CA LEU A 62 -2.81 14.23 5.87
C LEU A 62 -4.07 13.79 6.63
N ILE A 63 -3.94 12.84 7.56
CA ILE A 63 -5.07 12.39 8.37
C ILE A 63 -5.65 13.54 9.21
N LYS A 64 -4.78 14.37 9.80
CA LYS A 64 -5.17 15.53 10.62
C LYS A 64 -5.87 16.64 9.82
N GLN A 65 -5.74 16.66 8.49
CA GLN A 65 -6.35 17.67 7.63
C GLN A 65 -7.86 17.43 7.35
N ASP A 66 -8.45 16.35 7.86
CA ASP A 66 -9.88 16.04 7.67
C ASP A 66 -10.32 15.95 6.20
N ILE A 67 -9.51 15.29 5.40
CA ILE A 67 -9.76 15.14 3.96
C ILE A 67 -10.98 14.24 3.76
N LYS A 68 -11.94 14.68 2.94
CA LYS A 68 -13.12 13.90 2.58
C LYS A 68 -12.80 12.89 1.48
N PHE A 69 -13.44 11.73 1.54
CA PHE A 69 -13.43 10.75 0.45
C PHE A 69 -14.69 10.92 -0.39
N GLU A 70 -14.54 11.48 -1.58
CA GLU A 70 -15.66 11.79 -2.46
C GLU A 70 -15.74 10.78 -3.60
N LYS A 71 -16.86 10.04 -3.66
CA LYS A 71 -17.11 9.07 -4.72
C LYS A 71 -17.71 9.78 -5.93
N LYS A 72 -17.07 9.63 -7.09
CA LYS A 72 -17.60 10.07 -8.38
C LYS A 72 -17.80 8.87 -9.30
N ILE A 73 -18.98 8.76 -9.90
CA ILE A 73 -19.25 7.78 -10.96
C ILE A 73 -19.06 8.50 -12.30
N THR A 74 -18.30 7.89 -13.19
CA THR A 74 -17.98 8.48 -14.50
C THR A 74 -17.92 7.40 -15.57
N SER A 75 -17.97 7.79 -16.84
CA SER A 75 -17.78 6.86 -17.94
C SER A 75 -16.32 6.38 -18.00
N LYS A 76 -16.09 5.20 -18.56
CA LYS A 76 -14.73 4.71 -18.86
C LYS A 76 -13.91 5.72 -19.68
N ALA A 77 -14.55 6.35 -20.67
CA ALA A 77 -13.88 7.28 -21.57
C ALA A 77 -13.37 8.53 -20.83
N GLU A 78 -14.20 9.09 -19.95
CA GLU A 78 -13.81 10.22 -19.08
C GLU A 78 -12.74 9.80 -18.07
N ALA A 79 -12.88 8.63 -17.44
CA ALA A 79 -11.86 8.13 -16.52
C ALA A 79 -10.51 7.97 -17.22
N LYS A 80 -10.46 7.36 -18.41
CA LYS A 80 -9.22 7.25 -19.21
C LYS A 80 -8.59 8.61 -19.49
N LYS A 81 -9.39 9.65 -19.76
CA LYS A 81 -8.86 11.03 -19.94
C LYS A 81 -8.22 11.56 -18.65
N SER A 82 -8.87 11.36 -17.50
CA SER A 82 -8.34 11.79 -16.20
C SER A 82 -7.04 11.06 -15.82
N PHE A 83 -6.88 9.80 -16.22
CA PHE A 83 -5.71 8.96 -15.93
C PHE A 83 -4.71 8.88 -17.08
N LYS A 84 -4.72 9.82 -18.04
CA LYS A 84 -3.83 9.78 -19.22
C LYS A 84 -2.34 9.71 -18.87
N GLN A 85 -1.92 10.30 -17.75
CA GLN A 85 -0.53 10.25 -17.26
C GLN A 85 -0.25 9.05 -16.32
N GLN A 86 -1.24 8.18 -16.13
CA GLN A 86 -1.23 7.05 -15.20
C GLN A 86 -1.48 5.76 -16.01
N PRO A 87 -0.44 5.19 -16.66
CA PRO A 87 -0.59 4.09 -17.62
C PRO A 87 -1.24 2.85 -16.98
N TYR A 88 -0.80 2.47 -15.79
CA TYR A 88 -1.33 1.32 -15.06
C TYR A 88 -2.83 1.46 -14.75
N LYS A 89 -3.28 2.66 -14.35
CA LYS A 89 -4.71 2.93 -14.12
C LYS A 89 -5.51 2.90 -15.41
N SER A 90 -4.94 3.41 -16.50
CA SER A 90 -5.58 3.40 -17.81
C SER A 90 -5.81 1.99 -18.34
N GLU A 91 -4.83 1.09 -18.17
CA GLU A 91 -4.97 -0.34 -18.45
C GLU A 91 -6.06 -0.99 -17.59
N LEU A 92 -6.08 -0.72 -16.27
CA LEU A 92 -7.11 -1.26 -15.39
C LEU A 92 -8.53 -0.82 -15.80
N ILE A 93 -8.70 0.42 -16.26
CA ILE A 93 -10.01 0.93 -16.73
C ILE A 93 -10.46 0.20 -17.99
N GLU A 94 -9.53 -0.13 -18.89
CA GLU A 94 -9.80 -0.85 -20.13
C GLU A 94 -10.35 -2.26 -19.88
N ASP A 95 -9.71 -2.97 -18.95
CA ASP A 95 -10.05 -4.36 -18.61
C ASP A 95 -11.37 -4.53 -17.87
N LEU A 96 -11.89 -3.46 -17.24
CA LEU A 96 -13.17 -3.54 -16.56
C LEU A 96 -14.27 -3.87 -17.57
N PRO A 97 -15.24 -4.76 -17.30
CA PRO A 97 -16.32 -5.03 -18.25
C PRO A 97 -17.35 -3.89 -18.32
N ASN A 98 -17.52 -3.13 -17.24
CA ASN A 98 -18.60 -2.15 -17.08
C ASN A 98 -18.36 -0.87 -17.91
N LYS A 99 -19.44 -0.22 -18.38
CA LYS A 99 -19.35 1.07 -19.10
C LYS A 99 -19.01 2.25 -18.19
N THR A 100 -19.35 2.14 -16.90
CA THR A 100 -19.08 3.14 -15.87
C THR A 100 -18.10 2.61 -14.84
N VAL A 101 -17.32 3.52 -14.27
CA VAL A 101 -16.34 3.24 -13.22
C VAL A 101 -16.53 4.22 -12.07
N SER A 102 -16.14 3.79 -10.87
CA SER A 102 -16.11 4.66 -9.70
C SER A 102 -14.71 5.15 -9.43
N LEU A 103 -14.60 6.45 -9.22
CA LEU A 103 -13.40 7.12 -8.78
C LEU A 103 -13.62 7.64 -7.36
N TYR A 104 -12.57 7.61 -6.55
CA TYR A 104 -12.56 8.25 -5.24
C TYR A 104 -11.53 9.36 -5.22
N GLN A 105 -11.99 10.55 -4.87
CA GLN A 105 -11.14 11.71 -4.68
C GLN A 105 -10.86 11.88 -3.18
N SER A 106 -9.59 12.06 -2.85
CA SER A 106 -9.06 12.30 -1.51
C SER A 106 -8.12 13.51 -1.59
N GLY A 107 -8.68 14.71 -1.45
CA GLY A 107 -7.94 15.95 -1.66
C GLY A 107 -7.46 16.07 -3.10
N LYS A 108 -6.13 16.12 -3.31
CA LYS A 108 -5.49 16.20 -4.62
C LYS A 108 -5.29 14.85 -5.31
N PHE A 109 -5.51 13.76 -4.59
CA PHE A 109 -5.38 12.41 -5.11
C PHE A 109 -6.73 11.91 -5.62
N THR A 110 -6.75 11.27 -6.79
CA THR A 110 -7.94 10.60 -7.33
C THR A 110 -7.54 9.21 -7.76
N ASP A 111 -8.32 8.21 -7.38
CA ASP A 111 -8.02 6.80 -7.67
C ASP A 111 -9.22 6.04 -8.24
N LEU A 112 -8.92 5.09 -9.13
CA LEU A 112 -9.86 4.10 -9.64
C LEU A 112 -10.11 3.04 -8.57
N CYS A 113 -11.29 3.07 -7.97
CA CYS A 113 -11.58 2.22 -6.84
C CYS A 113 -13.09 2.00 -6.66
N LYS A 114 -13.50 0.77 -6.28
CA LYS A 114 -14.89 0.43 -5.97
C LYS A 114 -15.32 0.88 -4.55
N GLY A 115 -14.35 1.15 -3.68
CA GLY A 115 -14.54 1.37 -2.25
C GLY A 115 -14.75 0.05 -1.50
N SER A 116 -15.14 0.07 -0.24
CA SER A 116 -15.59 1.20 0.59
C SER A 116 -14.47 2.02 1.23
N HIS A 117 -14.72 3.32 1.47
CA HIS A 117 -13.86 4.23 2.23
C HIS A 117 -14.57 4.79 3.47
N VAL A 118 -13.79 5.33 4.40
CA VAL A 118 -14.28 6.19 5.49
C VAL A 118 -14.81 7.51 4.93
N LYS A 119 -15.64 8.25 5.67
CA LYS A 119 -16.18 9.52 5.13
C LYS A 119 -15.10 10.60 5.08
N THR A 120 -14.33 10.72 6.15
CA THR A 120 -13.20 11.64 6.24
C THR A 120 -12.00 10.97 6.89
N THR A 121 -10.82 11.51 6.67
CA THR A 121 -9.59 10.95 7.24
C THR A 121 -9.57 10.98 8.77
N LYS A 122 -10.35 11.86 9.43
CA LYS A 122 -10.43 11.89 10.91
C LYS A 122 -11.00 10.61 11.51
N GLU A 123 -11.72 9.80 10.74
CA GLU A 123 -12.19 8.48 11.19
C GLU A 123 -11.05 7.44 11.30
N LEU A 124 -9.87 7.73 10.73
CA LEU A 124 -8.71 6.84 10.76
C LEU A 124 -7.94 7.04 12.08
N PRO A 125 -7.66 5.98 12.85
CA PRO A 125 -6.87 6.13 14.07
C PRO A 125 -5.40 6.38 13.72
N LEU A 126 -4.87 7.52 14.18
CA LEU A 126 -3.51 7.99 13.84
C LEU A 126 -2.39 7.03 14.29
N ASP A 127 -2.63 6.25 15.35
CA ASP A 127 -1.65 5.36 15.96
C ASP A 127 -1.99 3.88 15.80
N SER A 128 -2.88 3.54 14.86
CA SER A 128 -3.26 2.15 14.60
C SER A 128 -2.71 1.58 13.29
N PHE A 129 -1.73 2.24 12.68
CA PHE A 129 -1.06 1.73 11.48
C PHE A 129 0.46 1.93 11.53
N LYS A 130 1.17 1.10 10.75
CA LYS A 130 2.63 1.20 10.54
C LYS A 130 3.00 0.66 9.16
N LEU A 131 3.86 1.35 8.43
CA LEU A 131 4.54 0.85 7.23
C LEU A 131 5.65 -0.12 7.65
N THR A 132 5.68 -1.28 7.02
CA THR A 132 6.50 -2.41 7.52
C THR A 132 7.65 -2.77 6.60
N LYS A 133 7.43 -2.79 5.29
CA LYS A 133 8.45 -3.23 4.32
C LYS A 133 8.19 -2.69 2.93
N ILE A 134 9.26 -2.72 2.13
CA ILE A 134 9.24 -2.46 0.70
C ILE A 134 9.57 -3.76 -0.02
N ALA A 135 8.94 -4.02 -1.15
CA ALA A 135 9.23 -5.17 -2.01
C ALA A 135 9.14 -4.76 -3.49
N GLY A 136 9.78 -5.52 -4.37
CA GLY A 136 9.51 -5.48 -5.81
C GLY A 136 8.26 -6.29 -6.14
N ALA A 137 7.42 -5.77 -7.03
CA ALA A 137 6.28 -6.49 -7.59
C ALA A 137 6.18 -6.23 -9.09
N TYR A 138 6.24 -7.29 -9.90
CA TYR A 138 6.02 -7.14 -11.33
C TYR A 138 4.56 -6.82 -11.63
N TRP A 139 4.33 -5.86 -12.53
CA TRP A 139 2.98 -5.51 -12.96
C TRP A 139 2.26 -6.74 -13.53
N ARG A 140 1.01 -6.98 -13.08
CA ARG A 140 0.22 -8.20 -13.38
C ARG A 140 0.91 -9.53 -13.04
N GLY A 141 1.93 -9.50 -12.18
CA GLY A 141 2.65 -10.70 -11.75
C GLY A 141 3.52 -11.35 -12.83
N SER A 142 3.81 -10.65 -13.92
CA SER A 142 4.63 -11.16 -15.03
C SER A 142 5.97 -10.43 -15.07
N GLU A 143 7.08 -11.18 -15.00
CA GLU A 143 8.46 -10.66 -15.09
C GLU A 143 8.76 -9.90 -16.39
N LYS A 144 7.92 -10.08 -17.42
CA LYS A 144 8.01 -9.35 -18.69
C LYS A 144 7.54 -7.91 -18.59
N ASN A 145 6.84 -7.55 -17.51
CA ASN A 145 6.29 -6.23 -17.28
C ASN A 145 7.19 -5.41 -16.34
N PRO A 146 7.01 -4.07 -16.29
CA PRO A 146 7.77 -3.23 -15.37
C PRO A 146 7.70 -3.71 -13.91
N MET A 147 8.83 -3.65 -13.22
CA MET A 147 8.90 -3.89 -11.78
C MET A 147 8.46 -2.63 -11.03
N LEU A 148 7.45 -2.78 -10.18
CA LEU A 148 6.93 -1.72 -9.31
C LEU A 148 7.49 -1.85 -7.90
N THR A 149 7.55 -0.72 -7.20
CA THR A 149 7.88 -0.65 -5.77
C THR A 149 6.60 -0.81 -4.96
N ARG A 150 6.47 -1.93 -4.24
CA ARG A 150 5.36 -2.20 -3.33
C ARG A 150 5.70 -1.76 -1.92
N ILE A 151 4.90 -0.89 -1.34
CA ILE A 151 4.99 -0.52 0.07
C ILE A 151 3.91 -1.26 0.85
N TYR A 152 4.28 -1.96 1.91
CA TYR A 152 3.36 -2.63 2.82
C TYR A 152 3.12 -1.80 4.07
N GLY A 153 1.89 -1.80 4.55
CA GLY A 153 1.51 -1.32 5.86
C GLY A 153 0.59 -2.30 6.57
N VAL A 154 0.64 -2.30 7.89
CA VAL A 154 -0.32 -2.98 8.77
C VAL A 154 -1.24 -1.96 9.40
N ALA A 155 -2.49 -2.34 9.63
CA ALA A 155 -3.45 -1.45 10.30
C ALA A 155 -4.54 -2.23 11.03
N PHE A 156 -4.90 -1.68 12.19
CA PHE A 156 -5.86 -2.23 13.14
C PHE A 156 -6.84 -1.14 13.61
N LYS A 157 -7.86 -1.53 14.39
CA LYS A 157 -8.85 -0.57 14.91
C LYS A 157 -8.31 0.28 16.06
N SER A 158 -7.25 -0.19 16.73
CA SER A 158 -6.66 0.47 17.89
C SER A 158 -5.14 0.31 17.92
N LYS A 159 -4.47 1.21 18.66
CA LYS A 159 -3.03 1.11 18.94
C LYS A 159 -2.70 -0.18 19.69
N LYS A 160 -3.56 -0.60 20.63
CA LYS A 160 -3.38 -1.84 21.40
C LYS A 160 -3.32 -3.08 20.50
N GLU A 161 -4.19 -3.16 19.49
CA GLU A 161 -4.16 -4.26 18.51
C GLU A 161 -2.89 -4.24 17.66
N LEU A 162 -2.42 -3.05 17.26
CA LEU A 162 -1.17 -2.88 16.53
C LEU A 162 0.03 -3.37 17.38
N ASP A 163 0.09 -2.96 18.64
CA ASP A 163 1.15 -3.36 19.57
C ASP A 163 1.13 -4.88 19.81
N ASN A 164 -0.05 -5.47 19.99
CA ASN A 164 -0.23 -6.91 20.12
C ASN A 164 0.25 -7.66 18.86
N TYR A 165 -0.07 -7.15 17.66
CA TYR A 165 0.40 -7.74 16.41
C TYR A 165 1.94 -7.77 16.36
N PHE A 166 2.61 -6.67 16.68
CA PHE A 166 4.08 -6.65 16.69
C PHE A 166 4.68 -7.54 17.78
N LYS A 167 4.04 -7.65 18.95
CA LYS A 167 4.44 -8.60 19.98
C LYS A 167 4.37 -10.04 19.48
N MET A 168 3.26 -10.44 18.84
CA MET A 168 3.11 -11.77 18.25
C MET A 168 4.12 -12.03 17.12
N MET A 169 4.37 -11.06 16.26
CA MET A 169 5.36 -11.20 15.19
C MET A 169 6.78 -11.39 15.73
N LYS A 170 7.14 -10.68 16.80
CA LYS A 170 8.44 -10.85 17.48
C LYS A 170 8.57 -12.22 18.11
N GLU A 171 7.54 -12.70 18.83
CA GLU A 171 7.52 -14.04 19.43
C GLU A 171 7.62 -15.14 18.37
N ALA A 172 6.95 -14.97 17.22
CA ALA A 172 7.02 -15.90 16.10
C ALA A 172 8.41 -15.92 15.45
N GLU A 173 9.04 -14.76 15.31
CA GLU A 173 10.39 -14.62 14.77
C GLU A 173 11.46 -15.25 15.68
N GLU A 174 11.29 -15.16 17.01
CA GLU A 174 12.16 -15.81 18.00
C GLU A 174 12.03 -17.36 17.97
N ARG A 175 10.87 -17.88 17.56
CA ARG A 175 10.58 -19.32 17.46
C ARG A 175 10.83 -19.90 16.07
N ASP A 176 11.22 -19.08 15.10
CA ASP A 176 11.54 -19.56 13.76
C ASP A 176 12.80 -20.43 13.80
N HIS A 177 12.65 -21.71 13.50
CA HIS A 177 13.71 -22.72 13.44
C HIS A 177 14.87 -22.30 12.53
N ARG A 178 14.66 -21.39 11.56
CA ARG A 178 15.73 -20.85 10.70
C ARG A 178 16.62 -19.86 11.44
N LYS A 179 16.08 -19.11 12.42
CA LYS A 179 16.87 -18.24 13.31
C LYS A 179 17.49 -19.03 14.47
N LEU A 180 16.78 -20.00 15.02
CA LEU A 180 17.32 -20.93 16.02
C LEU A 180 18.48 -21.76 15.44
N GLY A 181 18.36 -22.29 14.22
CA GLY A 181 19.43 -23.06 13.56
C GLY A 181 20.68 -22.25 13.25
N LYS A 182 20.55 -20.95 12.91
CA LYS A 182 21.68 -20.04 12.69
C LYS A 182 22.35 -19.59 13.99
N LYS A 183 21.60 -19.57 15.11
CA LYS A 183 22.09 -19.24 16.47
C LYS A 183 22.65 -20.46 17.22
N LEU A 184 22.33 -21.68 16.76
CA LEU A 184 22.77 -22.97 17.31
C LEU A 184 23.81 -23.69 16.43
N GLU A 185 24.45 -23.01 15.48
CA GLU A 185 25.46 -23.59 14.56
C GLU A 185 25.04 -24.92 13.89
N LEU A 186 23.74 -25.12 13.60
CA LEU A 186 23.28 -26.42 13.11
C LEU A 186 23.43 -26.63 11.60
N PHE A 187 23.75 -25.59 10.80
CA PHE A 187 24.07 -25.76 9.37
C PHE A 187 25.04 -24.70 8.82
N PHE A 188 26.09 -25.17 8.15
CA PHE A 188 26.97 -24.39 7.27
C PHE A 188 26.52 -24.58 5.81
N PHE A 189 26.21 -23.51 5.08
CA PHE A 189 26.08 -23.57 3.62
C PHE A 189 27.46 -23.33 3.01
N HIS A 190 28.14 -24.40 2.60
CA HIS A 190 29.39 -24.31 1.85
C HIS A 190 29.09 -24.19 0.35
N GLN A 191 29.74 -23.26 -0.33
CA GLN A 191 29.44 -22.85 -1.71
C GLN A 191 29.96 -23.83 -2.79
N THR A 192 30.25 -25.09 -2.45
CA THR A 192 30.80 -26.10 -3.39
C THR A 192 29.93 -27.35 -3.57
N ALA A 193 28.68 -27.37 -3.11
CA ALA A 193 27.77 -28.47 -3.43
C ALA A 193 27.13 -28.30 -4.82
N GLN A 194 27.97 -28.18 -5.86
CA GLN A 194 27.67 -28.54 -7.24
C GLN A 194 28.97 -29.07 -7.85
N SER A 195 29.08 -30.39 -7.86
CA SER A 195 29.97 -31.16 -8.76
C SER A 195 29.24 -32.45 -9.10
#